data_AF-A0A816UP14-F1
#
_entry.id   AF-A0A816UP14-F1
#
_cell.length_a   1.000
_cell.length_b   1.000
_cell.length_c   1.000
_cell.angle_alpha   90.00
_cell.angle_beta   90.00
_cell.angle_gamma   90.00
#
_symmetry.space_group_name_H-M   'P 1'
#
loop_
_entity.id
_entity.type
_entity.pdbx_description
1 polymer ?
#
loop_
_entity_poly.entity_id
_entity_poly.type
_entity_poly.pdbx_seq_one_letter_code
_entity_poly.pdbx_strand_id
1 'polypeptide(L)'
;MGGPADINGERHPETDNFLPCKFVIDGITYSSAENYFQCAKTTNETDRNMVLNSGSGCSAWAAGQRIRIRSDWESVKVDEMYKGNLAKFQQNEDLRNALLSSANGSIRFTGSTSFWNHWNGLILERIRAELRQNSEGDVRRAVEIHDMMDKYAKQNKK
;
A
#
# COMPACT_ATOMS: atom_id res chain seq x y z
N MET A 1 -2.23 6.14 8.12
CA MET A 1 -1.96 5.57 6.79
C MET A 1 -3.21 5.45 5.94
N GLY A 2 -4.39 5.74 6.48
CA GLY A 2 -5.61 5.81 5.70
C GLY A 2 -5.87 7.20 5.12
N GLY A 3 -7.03 7.31 4.49
CA GLY A 3 -7.49 8.48 3.78
C GLY A 3 -7.29 8.31 2.28
N PRO A 4 -8.33 8.51 1.47
CA PRO A 4 -8.19 8.48 0.02
C PRO A 4 -7.33 9.65 -0.47
N ALA A 5 -6.70 9.43 -1.61
CA ALA A 5 -5.95 10.44 -2.33
C ALA A 5 -6.87 11.36 -3.13
N ASP A 6 -6.33 12.54 -3.41
CA ASP A 6 -6.84 13.46 -4.41
C ASP A 6 -5.99 13.33 -5.69
N ILE A 7 -6.65 13.19 -6.83
CA ILE A 7 -6.03 13.15 -8.16
C ILE A 7 -6.72 14.25 -8.98
N ASN A 8 -5.96 15.28 -9.35
CA ASN A 8 -6.48 16.46 -10.06
C ASN A 8 -7.70 17.14 -9.40
N GLY A 9 -7.79 17.12 -8.08
CA GLY A 9 -8.87 17.75 -7.32
C GLY A 9 -10.11 16.87 -7.13
N GLU A 10 -10.10 15.65 -7.65
CA GLU A 10 -11.12 14.64 -7.38
C GLU A 10 -10.62 13.66 -6.34
N ARG A 11 -11.52 13.26 -5.43
CA ARG A 11 -11.21 12.33 -4.34
C ARG A 11 -11.49 10.90 -4.78
N HIS A 12 -10.53 10.01 -4.55
CA HIS A 12 -10.55 8.63 -5.05
C HIS A 12 -10.61 7.60 -3.89
N PRO A 13 -11.80 7.17 -3.44
CA PRO A 13 -11.96 6.25 -2.30
C PRO A 13 -11.17 4.93 -2.42
N GLU A 14 -11.04 4.41 -3.63
CA GLU A 14 -10.31 3.18 -3.97
C GLU A 14 -8.84 3.21 -3.56
N THR A 15 -8.27 4.40 -3.41
CA THR A 15 -6.86 4.60 -3.03
C THR A 15 -6.61 4.49 -1.53
N ASP A 16 -7.66 4.43 -0.71
CA ASP A 16 -7.50 4.36 0.75
C ASP A 16 -6.99 2.96 1.17
N ASN A 17 -5.87 2.92 1.89
CA ASN A 17 -5.31 1.69 2.46
C ASN A 17 -6.26 1.03 3.48
N PHE A 18 -7.17 1.82 4.06
CA PHE A 18 -8.14 1.37 5.07
C PHE A 18 -9.42 0.83 4.45
N LEU A 19 -9.62 1.04 3.14
CA LEU A 19 -10.80 0.56 2.43
C LEU A 19 -10.93 -0.96 2.58
N PRO A 20 -12.08 -1.47 3.09
CA PRO A 20 -12.33 -2.90 3.15
C PRO A 20 -12.32 -3.51 1.75
N CYS A 21 -11.42 -4.45 1.53
CA CYS A 21 -11.30 -5.20 0.28
C CYS A 21 -10.56 -6.50 0.56
N LYS A 22 -11.08 -7.62 0.02
CA LYS A 22 -10.46 -8.92 0.22
C LYS A 22 -9.47 -9.20 -0.90
N PHE A 23 -8.30 -9.72 -0.53
CA PHE A 23 -7.30 -10.23 -1.46
C PHE A 23 -6.45 -11.28 -0.74
N VAL A 24 -5.78 -12.12 -1.52
CA VAL A 24 -4.99 -13.25 -1.03
C VAL A 24 -3.51 -13.03 -1.35
N ILE A 25 -2.65 -13.20 -0.35
CA ILE A 25 -1.19 -13.29 -0.53
C ILE A 25 -0.71 -14.52 0.23
N ASP A 26 0.07 -15.38 -0.41
CA ASP A 26 0.61 -16.62 0.19
C ASP A 26 -0.46 -17.51 0.86
N GLY A 27 -1.64 -17.60 0.25
CA GLY A 27 -2.77 -18.38 0.77
C GLY A 27 -3.53 -17.74 1.93
N ILE A 28 -3.13 -16.55 2.39
CA ILE A 28 -3.78 -15.82 3.49
C ILE A 28 -4.71 -14.76 2.92
N THR A 29 -5.96 -14.73 3.37
CA THR A 29 -6.94 -13.68 2.99
C THR A 29 -6.82 -12.48 3.92
N TYR A 30 -6.55 -11.31 3.36
CA TYR A 30 -6.51 -10.05 4.07
C TYR A 30 -7.79 -9.25 3.84
N SER A 31 -8.15 -8.37 4.78
CA SER A 31 -9.40 -7.59 4.73
C SER A 31 -9.24 -6.13 4.28
N SER A 32 -7.99 -5.65 4.17
CA SER A 32 -7.59 -4.39 3.54
C SER A 32 -6.07 -4.34 3.37
N ALA A 33 -5.56 -3.36 2.61
CA ALA A 33 -4.11 -3.14 2.50
C ALA A 33 -3.48 -2.87 3.88
N GLU A 34 -4.16 -2.12 4.75
CA GLU A 34 -3.72 -1.90 6.14
C GLU A 34 -3.65 -3.21 6.95
N ASN A 35 -4.63 -4.11 6.78
CA ASN A 35 -4.64 -5.40 7.48
C ASN A 35 -3.42 -6.24 7.09
N TYR A 36 -3.10 -6.33 5.79
CA TYR A 36 -1.86 -6.93 5.31
C TYR A 36 -0.62 -6.27 5.91
N PHE A 37 -0.53 -4.94 5.80
CA PHE A 37 0.63 -4.17 6.25
C PHE A 37 0.94 -4.37 7.73
N GLN A 38 -0.10 -4.41 8.57
CA GLN A 38 0.05 -4.64 10.01
C GLN A 38 0.41 -6.10 10.30
N CYS A 39 -0.08 -7.08 9.52
CA CYS A 39 0.36 -8.47 9.63
C CYS A 39 1.84 -8.62 9.25
N ALA A 40 2.32 -7.92 8.22
CA ALA A 40 3.71 -7.97 7.74
C ALA A 40 4.75 -7.46 8.77
N LYS A 41 4.32 -6.66 9.76
CA LYS A 41 5.16 -6.20 10.88
C LYS A 41 5.54 -7.30 11.86
N THR A 42 4.69 -8.31 11.99
CA THR A 42 4.72 -9.29 13.07
C THR A 42 5.90 -10.25 12.93
N THR A 43 6.44 -10.70 14.07
CA THR A 43 7.55 -11.68 14.12
C THR A 43 7.10 -13.07 14.54
N ASN A 44 5.82 -13.25 14.87
CA ASN A 44 5.27 -14.51 15.37
C ASN A 44 3.81 -14.67 14.92
N GLU A 45 3.33 -15.91 14.93
CA GLU A 45 1.99 -16.25 14.45
C GLU A 45 0.87 -15.73 15.36
N THR A 46 1.09 -15.65 16.68
CA THR A 46 0.09 -15.14 17.62
C THR A 46 -0.29 -13.70 17.32
N ASP A 47 0.71 -12.83 17.16
CA ASP A 47 0.53 -11.43 16.78
C ASP A 47 -0.07 -11.32 15.38
N ARG A 48 0.39 -12.15 14.44
CA ARG A 48 -0.15 -12.18 13.06
C ARG A 48 -1.63 -12.51 13.06
N ASN A 49 -2.03 -13.55 13.77
CA ASN A 49 -3.43 -13.99 13.86
C ASN A 49 -4.29 -12.96 14.58
N MET A 50 -3.78 -12.30 15.63
CA MET A 50 -4.49 -11.21 16.29
C MET A 50 -4.78 -10.06 15.31
N VAL A 51 -3.78 -9.62 14.55
CA VAL A 51 -3.95 -8.53 13.57
C VAL A 51 -4.85 -8.97 12.42
N LEU A 52 -4.63 -10.15 11.86
CA LEU A 52 -5.40 -10.69 10.74
C LEU A 52 -6.89 -10.70 11.06
N ASN A 53 -7.25 -11.16 12.26
CA ASN A 53 -8.64 -11.26 12.73
C ASN A 53 -9.25 -9.96 13.25
N SER A 54 -8.48 -8.86 13.31
CA SER A 54 -8.99 -7.56 13.78
C SER A 54 -9.87 -6.82 12.77
N GLY A 55 -9.98 -7.31 11.53
CA GLY A 55 -10.72 -6.66 10.45
C GLY A 55 -9.88 -5.63 9.70
N SER A 56 -10.53 -4.64 9.11
CA SER A 56 -9.92 -3.66 8.19
C SER A 56 -9.67 -2.30 8.85
N GLY A 57 -8.88 -1.45 8.17
CA GLY A 57 -8.72 -0.04 8.50
C GLY A 57 -8.25 0.23 9.94
N CYS A 58 -9.01 1.02 10.70
CA CYS A 58 -8.63 1.46 12.04
C CYS A 58 -8.42 0.30 13.03
N SER A 59 -9.20 -0.77 12.92
CA SER A 59 -9.08 -1.94 13.82
C SER A 59 -7.76 -2.68 13.59
N ALA A 60 -7.39 -2.91 12.33
CA ALA A 60 -6.08 -3.45 11.94
C ALA A 60 -4.93 -2.56 12.41
N TRP A 61 -5.04 -1.26 12.15
CA TRP A 61 -4.03 -0.30 12.57
C TRP A 61 -3.81 -0.33 14.09
N ALA A 62 -4.89 -0.33 14.88
CA ALA A 62 -4.84 -0.37 16.33
C ALA A 62 -4.25 -1.68 16.87
N ALA A 63 -4.63 -2.82 16.29
CA ALA A 63 -4.06 -4.12 16.66
C ALA A 63 -2.55 -4.16 16.41
N GLY A 64 -2.10 -3.67 15.25
CA GLY A 64 -0.68 -3.63 14.90
C GLY A 64 0.15 -2.55 15.62
N GLN A 65 -0.45 -1.72 16.49
CA GLN A 65 0.32 -0.89 17.43
C GLN A 65 0.77 -1.65 18.68
N ARG A 66 0.22 -2.85 18.93
CA ARG A 66 0.44 -3.62 20.17
C ARG A 66 1.43 -4.79 20.00
N ILE A 67 1.96 -4.97 18.80
CA ILE A 67 2.79 -6.13 18.44
C ILE A 67 4.28 -5.82 18.56
N ARG A 68 5.09 -6.87 18.64
CA ARG A 68 6.54 -6.74 18.41
C ARG A 68 6.82 -6.63 16.91
N ILE A 69 7.49 -5.56 16.51
CA ILE A 69 7.82 -5.29 15.11
C ILE A 69 9.18 -5.93 14.75
N ARG A 70 9.27 -6.49 13.55
CA ARG A 70 10.53 -7.00 12.95
C ARG A 70 11.65 -5.96 12.93
N SER A 71 12.89 -6.41 13.09
CA SER A 71 14.07 -5.53 13.26
C SER A 71 14.47 -4.76 12.00
N ASP A 72 14.15 -5.28 10.84
CA ASP A 72 14.42 -4.72 9.51
C ASP A 72 13.26 -3.88 8.97
N TRP A 73 12.21 -3.66 9.77
CA TRP A 73 10.95 -3.04 9.35
C TRP A 73 11.12 -1.72 8.61
N GLU A 74 12.01 -0.87 9.09
CA GLU A 74 12.24 0.44 8.47
C GLU A 74 12.71 0.32 7.01
N SER A 75 13.50 -0.71 6.69
CA SER A 75 13.99 -0.94 5.33
C SER A 75 12.95 -1.57 4.39
N VAL A 76 11.95 -2.27 4.93
CA VAL A 76 10.99 -3.05 4.12
C VAL A 76 9.58 -2.47 4.07
N LYS A 77 9.20 -1.57 4.99
CA LYS A 77 7.80 -1.12 5.11
C LYS A 77 7.22 -0.49 3.83
N VAL A 78 8.03 0.21 3.04
CA VAL A 78 7.56 0.81 1.78
C VAL A 78 7.23 -0.29 0.76
N ASP A 79 8.05 -1.33 0.68
CA ASP A 79 7.83 -2.49 -0.19
C ASP A 79 6.60 -3.31 0.25
N GLU A 80 6.44 -3.55 1.56
CA GLU A 80 5.25 -4.22 2.10
C GLU A 80 3.96 -3.42 1.81
N MET A 81 4.01 -2.08 1.90
CA MET A 81 2.85 -1.25 1.51
C MET A 81 2.51 -1.37 0.03
N TYR A 82 3.54 -1.41 -0.82
CA TYR A 82 3.38 -1.63 -2.26
C TYR A 82 2.76 -3.00 -2.55
N LYS A 83 3.27 -4.08 -1.97
CA LYS A 83 2.75 -5.45 -2.15
C LYS A 83 1.28 -5.56 -1.78
N GLY A 84 0.89 -5.03 -0.62
CA GLY A 84 -0.50 -5.06 -0.16
C GLY A 84 -1.44 -4.30 -1.11
N ASN A 85 -1.04 -3.11 -1.57
CA ASN A 85 -1.84 -2.34 -2.52
C ASN A 85 -1.88 -2.98 -3.91
N LEU A 86 -0.76 -3.50 -4.40
CA LEU A 86 -0.72 -4.17 -5.70
C LEU A 86 -1.68 -5.37 -5.71
N ALA A 87 -1.63 -6.23 -4.70
CA ALA A 87 -2.55 -7.37 -4.59
C ALA A 87 -4.01 -6.93 -4.48
N LYS A 88 -4.30 -5.87 -3.70
CA LYS A 88 -5.62 -5.23 -3.65
C LYS A 88 -6.12 -4.86 -5.05
N PHE A 89 -5.35 -4.12 -5.84
CA PHE A 89 -5.79 -3.72 -7.18
C PHE A 89 -5.78 -4.87 -8.19
N GLN A 90 -4.87 -5.83 -8.09
CA GLN A 90 -4.86 -6.99 -9.00
C GLN A 90 -6.08 -7.91 -8.81
N GLN A 91 -6.59 -8.02 -7.58
CA GLN A 91 -7.66 -8.98 -7.24
C GLN A 91 -9.04 -8.32 -7.08
N ASN A 92 -9.14 -7.00 -7.19
CA ASN A 92 -10.40 -6.25 -7.11
C ASN A 92 -10.56 -5.40 -8.37
N GLU A 93 -11.20 -5.96 -9.41
CA GLU A 93 -11.32 -5.33 -10.73
C GLU A 93 -11.97 -3.95 -10.70
N ASP A 94 -13.01 -3.77 -9.87
CA ASP A 94 -13.68 -2.46 -9.72
C ASP A 94 -12.71 -1.38 -9.21
N LEU A 95 -11.88 -1.71 -8.21
CA LEU A 95 -10.89 -0.78 -7.66
C LEU A 95 -9.78 -0.51 -8.68
N ARG A 96 -9.36 -1.52 -9.43
CA ARG A 96 -8.39 -1.37 -10.53
C ARG A 96 -8.91 -0.43 -11.59
N ASN A 97 -10.13 -0.64 -12.05
CA ASN A 97 -10.74 0.16 -13.09
C ASN A 97 -10.92 1.61 -12.63
N ALA A 98 -11.36 1.84 -11.38
CA ALA A 98 -11.41 3.16 -10.79
C ALA A 98 -10.03 3.87 -10.81
N LEU A 99 -8.98 3.20 -10.32
CA LEU A 99 -7.62 3.75 -10.34
C LEU A 99 -7.11 4.03 -11.76
N LEU A 100 -7.35 3.12 -12.72
CA LEU A 100 -6.87 3.26 -14.10
C LEU A 100 -7.63 4.36 -14.86
N SER A 101 -8.91 4.57 -14.52
CA SER A 101 -9.76 5.63 -15.08
C SER A 101 -9.43 7.02 -14.56
N SER A 102 -8.70 7.12 -13.43
CA SER A 102 -8.24 8.39 -12.89
C SER A 102 -7.31 9.11 -13.87
N ALA A 103 -7.33 10.44 -13.79
CA ALA A 103 -6.50 11.27 -14.66
C ALA A 103 -5.00 10.98 -14.49
N ASN A 104 -4.26 11.08 -15.60
CA ASN A 104 -2.79 11.02 -15.59
C ASN A 104 -2.22 12.25 -14.89
N GLY A 105 -1.94 12.11 -13.60
CA GLY A 105 -1.47 13.20 -12.76
C GLY A 105 -0.94 12.70 -11.41
N SER A 106 -0.35 13.59 -10.64
CA SER A 106 0.19 13.23 -9.33
C SER A 106 -0.92 12.80 -8.37
N ILE A 107 -0.67 11.73 -7.62
CA ILE A 107 -1.59 11.20 -6.61
C ILE A 107 -1.18 11.77 -5.26
N ARG A 108 -2.06 12.58 -4.64
CA ARG A 108 -1.73 13.31 -3.41
C ARG A 108 -2.54 12.81 -2.23
N PHE A 109 -1.85 12.52 -1.14
CA PHE A 109 -2.47 12.16 0.13
C PHE A 109 -2.32 13.29 1.15
N THR A 110 -3.36 13.48 1.96
CA THR A 110 -3.37 14.44 3.08
C THR A 110 -3.75 13.80 4.41
N GLY A 111 -4.27 12.58 4.40
CA GLY A 111 -4.82 11.88 5.58
C GLY A 111 -3.81 11.18 6.50
N SER A 112 -2.50 11.26 6.22
CA SER A 112 -1.47 10.57 7.01
C SER A 112 -0.26 11.46 7.35
N THR A 113 0.83 10.86 7.82
CA THR A 113 2.08 11.58 8.13
C THR A 113 2.75 12.02 6.83
N SER A 114 3.61 13.04 6.88
CA SER A 114 4.35 13.51 5.69
C SER A 114 5.04 12.36 4.95
N PHE A 115 5.67 11.44 5.69
CA PHE A 115 6.28 10.23 5.14
C PHE A 115 5.30 9.38 4.33
N TRP A 116 4.15 9.02 4.91
CA TRP A 116 3.18 8.16 4.24
C TRP A 116 2.39 8.88 3.17
N ASN A 117 2.17 10.18 3.30
CA ASN A 117 1.55 10.98 2.25
C ASN A 117 2.41 10.97 0.98
N HIS A 118 3.73 11.09 1.14
CA HIS A 118 4.68 11.00 0.03
C HIS A 118 4.73 9.58 -0.56
N TRP A 119 4.95 8.56 0.26
CA TRP A 119 5.14 7.19 -0.24
C TRP A 119 3.86 6.57 -0.80
N ASN A 120 2.69 6.80 -0.20
CA ASN A 120 1.44 6.26 -0.75
C ASN A 120 1.14 6.83 -2.14
N GLY A 121 1.43 8.12 -2.37
CA GLY A 121 1.30 8.74 -3.69
C GLY A 121 2.20 8.05 -4.73
N LEU A 122 3.48 7.91 -4.41
CA LEU A 122 4.43 7.22 -5.30
C LEU A 122 4.06 5.75 -5.54
N ILE A 123 3.69 5.01 -4.50
CA ILE A 123 3.29 3.60 -4.60
C ILE A 123 2.10 3.45 -5.56
N LEU A 124 1.08 4.30 -5.44
CA LEU A 124 -0.08 4.24 -6.33
C LEU A 124 0.24 4.69 -7.75
N GLU A 125 1.13 5.67 -7.93
CA GLU A 125 1.60 6.04 -9.26
C GLU A 125 2.35 4.90 -9.95
N ARG A 126 3.19 4.17 -9.19
CA ARG A 126 3.88 2.97 -9.66
C ARG A 126 2.88 1.88 -10.04
N ILE A 127 1.96 1.53 -9.14
CA ILE A 127 0.93 0.50 -9.39
C ILE A 127 0.08 0.88 -10.61
N ARG A 128 -0.36 2.14 -10.72
CA ARG A 128 -1.15 2.61 -11.87
C ARG A 128 -0.38 2.47 -13.18
N ALA A 129 0.90 2.80 -13.20
CA ALA A 129 1.76 2.63 -14.36
C ALA A 129 1.94 1.14 -14.73
N GLU A 130 2.24 0.29 -13.74
CA GLU A 130 2.43 -1.15 -13.92
C GLU A 130 1.15 -1.89 -14.32
N LEU A 131 -0.03 -1.44 -13.91
CA LEU A 131 -1.30 -2.05 -14.28
C LEU A 131 -1.84 -1.55 -15.63
N ARG A 132 -1.37 -0.38 -16.08
CA ARG A 132 -1.75 0.22 -17.36
C ARG A 132 -0.91 -0.31 -18.51
N GLN A 133 0.41 -0.32 -18.39
CA GLN A 133 1.38 -0.79 -19.40
C GLN A 133 1.14 -0.30 -20.84
N ASN A 134 0.58 0.89 -21.02
CA ASN A 134 0.16 1.35 -22.35
C ASN A 134 1.20 2.25 -23.03
N SER A 135 2.32 2.56 -22.36
CA SER A 135 3.33 3.48 -22.88
C SER A 135 4.72 3.26 -22.29
N GLU A 136 5.76 3.70 -23.02
CA GLU A 136 7.13 3.82 -22.50
C GLU A 136 7.20 4.76 -21.27
N GLY A 137 6.27 5.72 -21.19
CA GLY A 137 6.14 6.62 -20.04
C GLY A 137 5.75 5.89 -18.77
N ASP A 138 4.82 4.93 -18.86
CA ASP A 138 4.42 4.10 -17.72
C ASP A 138 5.60 3.22 -17.24
N VAL A 139 6.30 2.57 -18.18
CA VAL A 139 7.48 1.75 -17.87
C VAL A 139 8.55 2.58 -17.15
N ARG A 140 8.89 3.75 -17.70
CA ARG A 140 9.89 4.64 -17.10
C ARG A 140 9.47 5.10 -15.70
N ARG A 141 8.20 5.46 -15.50
CA ARG A 141 7.71 5.93 -14.20
C ARG A 141 7.73 4.82 -13.14
N ALA A 142 7.36 3.60 -13.52
CA ALA A 142 7.42 2.45 -12.61
C ALA A 142 8.87 2.15 -12.18
N VAL A 143 9.82 2.16 -13.12
CA VAL A 143 11.26 1.97 -12.84
C VAL A 143 11.80 3.08 -11.94
N GLU A 144 11.50 4.35 -12.23
CA GLU A 144 11.95 5.48 -11.42
C GLU A 144 11.51 5.34 -9.95
N ILE A 145 10.23 5.02 -9.72
CA ILE A 145 9.70 4.86 -8.36
C ILE A 145 10.28 3.60 -7.69
N HIS A 146 10.47 2.51 -8.43
CA HIS A 146 11.16 1.33 -7.93
C HIS A 146 12.57 1.67 -7.43
N ASP A 147 13.35 2.43 -8.20
CA ASP A 147 14.70 2.84 -7.82
C ASP A 147 14.71 3.74 -6.56
N MET A 148 13.69 4.59 -6.41
CA MET A 148 13.50 5.39 -5.19
C MET A 148 13.23 4.48 -3.97
N MET A 149 12.38 3.46 -4.12
CA MET A 149 12.09 2.48 -3.07
C MET A 149 13.34 1.70 -2.68
N ASP A 150 14.12 1.24 -3.66
CA ASP A 150 15.39 0.53 -3.45
C ASP A 150 16.41 1.39 -2.71
N LYS A 151 16.53 2.67 -3.09
CA LYS A 151 17.41 3.62 -2.42
C LYS A 151 17.00 3.80 -0.96
N TYR A 152 15.70 3.97 -0.71
CA TYR A 152 15.16 4.08 0.64
C TYR A 152 15.46 2.82 1.47
N ALA A 153 15.22 1.63 0.93
CA ALA A 153 15.50 0.37 1.61
C ALA A 153 16.98 0.23 1.98
N LYS A 154 17.90 0.54 1.04
CA LYS A 154 19.35 0.49 1.26
C LYS A 154 19.82 1.46 2.34
N GLN A 155 19.26 2.66 2.40
CA GLN A 155 19.60 3.68 3.41
C GLN A 155 19.15 3.29 4.83
N ASN A 156 18.13 2.45 4.94
CA ASN A 156 17.54 2.04 6.22
C ASN A 156 17.91 0.61 6.62
N LYS A 157 18.80 -0.04 5.86
CA LYS A 157 19.33 -1.36 6.18
C LYS A 157 20.32 -1.23 7.34
N LYS A 158 19.98 -1.83 8.48
CA LYS A 158 20.85 -1.92 9.66
C LYS A 158 21.87 -3.03 9.51
#